data_AF-A0A419A4H1-F1
#
_entry.id   AF-A0A419A4H1-F1
#
_cell.length_a   1.000
_cell.length_b   1.000
_cell.length_c   1.000
_cell.angle_alpha   90.00
_cell.angle_beta   90.00
_cell.angle_gamma   90.00
#
_symmetry.space_group_name_H-M   'P 1'
#
loop_
_entity.id
_entity.type
_entity.pdbx_description
1 polymer ?
#
loop_
_entity_poly.entity_id
_entity_poly.type
_entity_poly.pdbx_seq_one_letter_code
_entity_poly.pdbx_strand_id
1 'polypeptide(L)'
;FADAGDVLATEPDEVIVATGGLPHVEVLEQGNDLVVSAWDILAGDAKPGQNVLIFDDAGDHAALQAADLISATGAAVEIVTPDRSFAPEVMAMNLVPYMRNLQKRDTTFTVTWRLRSVARDGNLLRATLGSDYGAFRRQRLVDQVVVNHGTRPLDELYFDLKPLSANLGEVDYEALTTGKPQRIRKNPEASFRLFRIGDAVAARNTHAAIYDALRIVKDL
;
A
#
# COMPACT_ATOMS: atom_id res chain seq x y z
N PHE A 1 15.33 -8.90 -9.61
CA PHE A 1 14.89 -7.57 -10.08
C PHE A 1 15.62 -7.27 -11.36
N ALA A 2 14.99 -6.56 -12.29
CA ALA A 2 15.63 -6.08 -13.52
C ALA A 2 16.12 -4.65 -13.31
N ASP A 3 17.28 -4.30 -13.86
CA ASP A 3 17.82 -2.94 -13.83
C ASP A 3 17.69 -2.24 -15.21
N ALA A 4 18.17 -0.99 -15.31
CA ALA A 4 18.11 -0.23 -16.55
C ALA A 4 18.89 -0.91 -17.69
N GLY A 5 20.02 -1.57 -17.39
CA GLY A 5 20.82 -2.30 -18.37
C GLY A 5 20.06 -3.50 -18.94
N ASP A 6 19.40 -4.28 -18.08
CA ASP A 6 18.54 -5.39 -18.48
C ASP A 6 17.44 -4.93 -19.45
N VAL A 7 16.81 -3.78 -19.16
CA VAL A 7 15.76 -3.20 -20.02
C VAL A 7 16.33 -2.76 -21.37
N LEU A 8 17.43 -2.00 -21.38
CA LEU A 8 18.02 -1.46 -22.61
C LEU A 8 18.56 -2.56 -23.52
N ALA A 9 19.04 -3.68 -22.96
CA ALA A 9 19.50 -4.84 -23.72
C ALA A 9 18.39 -5.50 -24.55
N THR A 10 17.10 -5.22 -24.27
CA THR A 10 15.97 -5.72 -25.06
C THR A 10 15.67 -4.86 -26.31
N GLU A 11 16.40 -3.76 -26.51
CA GLU A 11 16.19 -2.80 -27.62
C GLU A 11 14.72 -2.35 -27.75
N PRO A 12 14.09 -1.83 -26.68
CA PRO A 12 12.66 -1.56 -26.69
C PRO A 12 12.29 -0.33 -27.54
N ASP A 13 11.08 -0.33 -28.10
CA ASP A 13 10.39 0.86 -28.62
C ASP A 13 9.54 1.56 -27.54
N GLU A 14 9.08 0.78 -26.56
CA GLU A 14 8.17 1.15 -25.50
C GLU A 14 8.56 0.45 -24.20
N VAL A 15 8.65 1.19 -23.11
CA VAL A 15 8.92 0.66 -21.77
C VAL A 15 7.79 1.05 -20.84
N ILE A 16 7.19 0.06 -20.19
CA ILE A 16 6.10 0.24 -19.22
C ILE A 16 6.57 -0.29 -17.87
N VAL A 17 6.86 0.62 -16.94
CA VAL A 17 7.24 0.27 -15.57
C VAL A 17 5.99 -0.03 -14.75
N ALA A 18 5.84 -1.31 -14.39
CA ALA A 18 4.74 -1.84 -13.59
C ALA A 18 5.26 -2.57 -12.33
N THR A 19 6.30 -2.02 -11.71
CA THR A 19 7.01 -2.57 -10.54
C THR A 19 6.18 -2.57 -9.25
N GLY A 20 5.02 -1.91 -9.26
CA GLY A 20 4.15 -1.81 -8.09
C GLY A 20 4.75 -0.93 -6.98
N GLY A 21 4.46 -1.28 -5.73
CA GLY A 21 5.01 -0.62 -4.56
C GLY A 21 5.23 -1.60 -3.40
N LEU A 22 5.95 -1.14 -2.38
CA LEU A 22 6.23 -1.91 -1.16
C LEU A 22 5.45 -1.36 0.03
N PRO A 23 5.05 -2.21 0.99
CA PRO A 23 4.45 -1.78 2.25
C PRO A 23 5.30 -0.71 2.95
N HIS A 24 4.65 0.33 3.45
CA HIS A 24 5.31 1.36 4.22
C HIS A 24 4.99 1.24 5.71
N VAL A 25 5.99 0.95 6.53
CA VAL A 25 5.81 0.75 7.99
C VAL A 25 6.48 1.82 8.86
N GLU A 26 7.32 2.69 8.29
CA GLU A 26 8.02 3.76 9.01
C GLU A 26 7.11 4.98 9.24
N VAL A 27 6.02 4.78 9.96
CA VAL A 27 4.93 5.75 10.13
C VAL A 27 4.80 6.24 11.58
N LEU A 28 5.55 5.63 12.49
CA LEU A 28 5.52 5.92 13.92
C LEU A 28 6.61 6.90 14.32
N GLU A 29 6.33 7.68 15.36
CA GLU A 29 7.29 8.58 16.01
C GLU A 29 8.45 7.77 16.65
N GLN A 30 8.16 6.55 17.12
CA GLN A 30 9.12 5.61 17.69
C GLN A 30 8.60 4.17 17.58
N GLY A 31 9.51 3.21 17.39
CA GLY A 31 9.22 1.77 17.46
C GLY A 31 8.84 1.13 16.13
N ASN A 32 9.24 1.71 14.99
CA ASN A 32 9.02 1.13 13.66
C ASN A 32 9.72 -0.23 13.49
N ASP A 33 10.78 -0.51 14.25
CA ASP A 33 11.48 -1.80 14.31
C ASP A 33 10.73 -2.88 15.11
N LEU A 34 9.65 -2.51 15.79
CA LEU A 34 8.84 -3.40 16.63
C LEU A 34 7.53 -3.85 15.98
N VAL A 35 7.23 -3.35 14.78
CA VAL A 35 6.00 -3.64 14.05
C VAL A 35 6.27 -4.52 12.84
N VAL A 36 5.23 -5.22 12.38
CA VAL A 36 5.24 -5.94 11.10
C VAL A 36 4.20 -5.34 10.16
N SER A 37 4.35 -5.55 8.86
CA SER A 37 3.35 -5.10 7.89
C SER A 37 2.15 -6.06 7.82
N ALA A 38 0.99 -5.58 7.36
CA ALA A 38 -0.12 -6.46 7.03
C ALA A 38 0.27 -7.50 5.97
N TRP A 39 1.19 -7.16 5.06
CA TRP A 39 1.69 -8.08 4.05
C TRP A 39 2.56 -9.19 4.65
N ASP A 40 3.37 -8.90 5.68
CA ASP A 40 4.19 -9.92 6.35
C ASP A 40 3.31 -11.00 6.97
N ILE A 41 2.15 -10.62 7.52
CA ILE A 41 1.12 -11.55 8.02
C ILE A 41 0.54 -12.39 6.87
N LEU A 42 0.13 -11.73 5.78
CA LEU A 42 -0.55 -12.37 4.65
C LEU A 42 0.36 -13.30 3.84
N ALA A 43 1.63 -12.94 3.70
CA ALA A 43 2.67 -13.75 3.07
C ALA A 43 3.15 -14.90 3.97
N GLY A 44 2.91 -14.81 5.28
CA GLY A 44 3.35 -15.78 6.28
C GLY A 44 4.77 -15.58 6.80
N ASP A 45 5.41 -14.46 6.46
CA ASP A 45 6.73 -14.06 6.96
C ASP A 45 6.69 -13.73 8.47
N ALA A 46 5.54 -13.26 8.96
CA ALA A 46 5.28 -13.04 10.37
C ALA A 46 4.08 -13.88 10.85
N LYS A 47 4.27 -14.64 11.93
CA LYS A 47 3.19 -15.44 12.52
C LYS A 47 2.22 -14.55 13.32
N PRO A 48 0.90 -14.80 13.26
CA PRO A 48 -0.08 -14.12 14.11
C PRO A 48 0.22 -14.25 15.60
N GLY A 49 0.15 -13.13 16.32
CA GLY A 49 0.13 -13.07 17.79
C GLY A 49 -1.19 -13.57 18.39
N GLN A 50 -1.40 -13.38 19.69
CA GLN A 50 -2.63 -13.75 20.41
C GLN A 50 -3.46 -12.53 20.83
N ASN A 51 -2.83 -11.37 20.99
CA ASN A 51 -3.49 -10.10 21.27
C ASN A 51 -2.85 -9.03 20.38
N VAL A 52 -3.49 -8.75 19.25
CA VAL A 52 -2.89 -8.01 18.14
C VAL A 52 -3.61 -6.68 17.93
N LEU A 53 -2.83 -5.60 17.81
CA LEU A 53 -3.32 -4.31 17.34
C LEU A 53 -2.93 -4.12 15.87
N ILE A 54 -3.93 -3.93 15.02
CA ILE A 54 -3.73 -3.56 13.62
C ILE A 54 -3.97 -2.06 13.48
N PHE A 55 -2.93 -1.31 13.13
CA PHE A 55 -3.07 0.09 12.75
C PHE A 55 -3.30 0.20 11.25
N ASP A 56 -4.50 0.59 10.85
CA ASP A 56 -4.93 0.75 9.47
C ASP A 56 -5.09 2.23 9.11
N ASP A 57 -4.13 2.75 8.32
CA ASP A 57 -4.09 4.11 7.78
C ASP A 57 -4.25 4.13 6.25
N ALA A 58 -4.46 2.96 5.63
CA ALA A 58 -4.76 2.86 4.20
C ALA A 58 -6.24 2.58 3.92
N GLY A 59 -6.94 1.91 4.85
CA GLY A 59 -8.36 1.68 4.72
C GLY A 59 -8.75 0.65 3.64
N ASP A 60 -7.77 -0.13 3.17
CA ASP A 60 -7.90 -1.05 2.06
C ASP A 60 -8.16 -2.51 2.50
N HIS A 61 -8.08 -3.43 1.55
CA HIS A 61 -8.29 -4.84 1.81
C HIS A 61 -7.22 -5.49 2.70
N ALA A 62 -5.98 -4.99 2.70
CA ALA A 62 -4.87 -5.68 3.34
C ALA A 62 -5.05 -5.76 4.86
N ALA A 63 -5.46 -4.66 5.50
CA ALA A 63 -5.75 -4.65 6.94
C ALA A 63 -6.90 -5.61 7.31
N LEU A 64 -7.99 -5.62 6.52
CA LEU A 64 -9.13 -6.51 6.80
C LEU A 64 -8.79 -7.99 6.58
N GLN A 65 -8.00 -8.31 5.57
CA GLN A 65 -7.54 -9.68 5.34
C GLN A 65 -6.62 -10.15 6.46
N ALA A 66 -5.68 -9.31 6.90
CA ALA A 66 -4.82 -9.62 8.04
C ALA A 66 -5.66 -9.82 9.31
N ALA A 67 -6.64 -8.94 9.57
CA ALA A 67 -7.56 -9.08 10.70
C ALA A 67 -8.38 -10.38 10.65
N ASP A 68 -8.91 -10.74 9.48
CA ASP A 68 -9.68 -11.98 9.31
C ASP A 68 -8.80 -13.22 9.51
N LEU A 69 -7.58 -13.22 8.97
CA LEU A 69 -6.61 -14.31 9.13
C LEU A 69 -6.18 -14.46 10.59
N ILE A 70 -5.80 -13.37 11.26
CA ILE A 70 -5.34 -13.38 12.65
C ILE A 70 -6.48 -13.77 13.59
N SER A 71 -7.66 -13.14 13.47
CA SER A 71 -8.80 -13.48 14.34
C SER A 71 -9.27 -14.93 14.17
N ALA A 72 -9.08 -15.53 12.98
CA ALA A 72 -9.41 -16.93 12.74
C ALA A 72 -8.57 -17.91 13.58
N THR A 73 -7.42 -17.49 14.12
CA THR A 73 -6.62 -18.31 15.04
C THR A 73 -7.16 -18.30 16.47
N GLY A 74 -8.22 -17.54 16.75
CA GLY A 74 -8.75 -17.29 18.10
C GLY A 74 -8.07 -16.13 18.83
N ALA A 75 -7.18 -15.37 18.15
CA ALA A 75 -6.55 -14.19 18.71
C ALA A 75 -7.55 -13.04 18.91
N ALA A 76 -7.31 -12.21 19.93
CA ALA A 76 -7.97 -10.93 20.08
C ALA A 76 -7.35 -9.91 19.10
N VAL A 77 -8.19 -9.20 18.34
CA VAL A 77 -7.75 -8.24 17.32
C VAL A 77 -8.41 -6.88 17.54
N GLU A 78 -7.62 -5.82 17.75
CA GLU A 78 -8.13 -4.44 17.70
C GLU A 78 -7.65 -3.78 16.40
N ILE A 79 -8.60 -3.41 15.53
CA ILE A 79 -8.32 -2.60 14.35
C ILE A 79 -8.48 -1.13 14.74
N VAL A 80 -7.40 -0.38 14.64
CA VAL A 80 -7.31 1.04 14.96
C VAL A 80 -7.07 1.83 13.69
N THR A 81 -7.83 2.90 13.48
CA THR A 81 -7.66 3.79 12.31
C THR A 81 -7.84 5.25 12.72
N PRO A 82 -7.07 6.19 12.14
CA PRO A 82 -7.26 7.61 12.42
C PRO A 82 -8.51 8.16 11.72
N ASP A 83 -9.03 7.45 10.72
CA ASP A 83 -10.19 7.85 9.96
C ASP A 83 -11.48 7.82 10.78
N ARG A 84 -12.46 8.62 10.35
CA ARG A 84 -13.81 8.65 10.91
C ARG A 84 -14.62 7.38 10.61
N SER A 85 -14.17 6.58 9.65
CA SER A 85 -14.80 5.33 9.22
C SER A 85 -13.72 4.29 8.99
N PHE A 86 -13.99 3.04 9.38
CA PHE A 86 -13.07 1.94 9.11
C PHE A 86 -13.16 1.51 7.63
N ALA A 87 -12.03 1.06 7.08
CA ALA A 87 -11.90 0.51 5.73
C ALA A 87 -12.65 1.28 4.61
N PRO A 88 -12.45 2.62 4.48
CA PRO A 88 -13.17 3.44 3.49
C PRO A 88 -12.97 3.00 2.03
N GLU A 89 -11.86 2.34 1.70
CA GLU A 89 -11.57 1.88 0.33
C GLU A 89 -12.20 0.52 0.00
N VAL A 90 -12.87 -0.12 0.96
CA VAL A 90 -13.53 -1.41 0.76
C VAL A 90 -15.02 -1.21 0.45
N MET A 91 -15.39 -1.51 -0.80
CA MET A 91 -16.78 -1.41 -1.26
C MET A 91 -17.73 -2.30 -0.44
N ALA A 92 -18.97 -1.82 -0.24
CA ALA A 92 -19.95 -2.42 0.68
C ALA A 92 -20.19 -3.93 0.46
N MET A 93 -20.29 -4.41 -0.79
CA MET A 93 -20.51 -5.85 -1.06
C MET A 93 -19.33 -6.72 -0.57
N ASN A 94 -18.11 -6.21 -0.66
CA ASN A 94 -16.91 -6.91 -0.20
C ASN A 94 -16.74 -6.77 1.32
N LEU A 95 -17.31 -5.75 1.94
CA LEU A 95 -17.24 -5.51 3.37
C LEU A 95 -18.06 -6.51 4.19
N VAL A 96 -19.24 -6.89 3.69
CA VAL A 96 -20.18 -7.81 4.35
C VAL A 96 -19.54 -9.13 4.81
N PRO A 97 -18.79 -9.88 3.97
CA PRO A 97 -18.16 -11.12 4.42
C PRO A 97 -17.12 -10.89 5.53
N TYR A 98 -16.29 -9.83 5.45
CA TYR A 98 -15.36 -9.50 6.53
C TYR A 98 -16.10 -9.24 7.84
N MET A 99 -17.14 -8.39 7.81
CA MET A 99 -17.89 -8.06 9.02
C MET A 99 -18.56 -9.27 9.64
N ARG A 100 -19.12 -10.17 8.81
CA ARG A 100 -19.71 -11.42 9.29
C ARG A 100 -18.69 -12.30 10.02
N ASN A 101 -17.45 -12.33 9.58
CA ASN A 101 -16.39 -13.11 10.22
C ASN A 101 -15.88 -12.41 11.48
N LEU A 102 -15.47 -11.14 11.37
CA LEU A 102 -14.86 -10.38 12.45
C LEU A 102 -15.81 -10.18 13.63
N GLN A 103 -17.10 -9.88 13.39
CA GLN A 103 -18.09 -9.70 14.48
C GLN A 103 -18.42 -10.98 15.25
N LYS A 104 -18.11 -12.16 14.70
CA LYS A 104 -18.28 -13.44 15.41
C LYS A 104 -17.08 -13.79 16.29
N ARG A 105 -15.98 -13.05 16.17
CA ARG A 105 -14.70 -13.30 16.82
C ARG A 105 -14.39 -12.16 17.78
N ASP A 106 -13.30 -12.29 18.53
CA ASP A 106 -12.84 -11.25 19.46
C ASP A 106 -12.17 -10.11 18.68
N THR A 107 -12.98 -9.32 17.98
CA THR A 107 -12.53 -8.18 17.18
C THR A 107 -13.13 -6.88 17.69
N THR A 108 -12.28 -5.88 17.91
CA THR A 108 -12.67 -4.51 18.28
C THR A 108 -12.31 -3.54 17.16
N PHE A 109 -13.20 -2.59 16.87
CA PHE A 109 -12.97 -1.51 15.90
C PHE A 109 -12.85 -0.17 16.64
N THR A 110 -11.72 0.50 16.49
CA THR A 110 -11.40 1.78 17.14
C THR A 110 -11.08 2.83 16.07
N VAL A 111 -12.08 3.60 15.67
CA VAL A 111 -11.95 4.73 14.72
C VAL A 111 -11.52 6.01 15.43
N THR A 112 -10.99 6.98 14.68
CA THR A 112 -10.52 8.30 15.15
C THR A 112 -9.32 8.30 16.11
N TRP A 113 -8.53 7.22 16.11
CA TRP A 113 -7.29 7.10 16.88
C TRP A 113 -6.11 6.75 15.99
N ARG A 114 -4.99 7.46 16.17
CA ARG A 114 -3.74 7.23 15.44
C ARG A 114 -2.76 6.47 16.31
N LEU A 115 -2.11 5.43 15.80
CA LEU A 115 -0.95 4.84 16.46
C LEU A 115 0.23 5.82 16.37
N ARG A 116 0.77 6.24 17.51
CA ARG A 116 1.85 7.25 17.57
C ARG A 116 3.21 6.62 17.78
N SER A 117 3.29 5.67 18.71
CA SER A 117 4.53 4.97 19.01
C SER A 117 4.27 3.58 19.58
N VAL A 118 5.28 2.73 19.46
CA VAL A 118 5.33 1.40 20.05
C VAL A 118 6.62 1.29 20.86
N ALA A 119 6.54 0.73 22.06
CA ALA A 119 7.69 0.47 22.91
C ALA A 119 7.62 -0.93 23.51
N ARG A 120 8.77 -1.56 23.78
CA ARG A 120 8.81 -2.83 24.50
C ARG A 120 8.37 -2.64 25.95
N ASP A 121 7.60 -3.59 26.45
CA ASP A 121 7.15 -3.66 27.84
C ASP A 121 7.18 -5.12 28.32
N GLY A 122 8.34 -5.53 28.83
CA GLY A 122 8.63 -6.94 29.07
C GLY A 122 8.54 -7.76 27.78
N ASN A 123 7.69 -8.79 27.79
CA ASN A 123 7.42 -9.65 26.63
C ASN A 123 6.32 -9.11 25.71
N LEU A 124 5.73 -7.95 26.05
CA LEU A 124 4.66 -7.31 25.30
C LEU A 124 5.15 -6.02 24.66
N LEU A 125 4.26 -5.41 23.89
CA LEU A 125 4.40 -4.12 23.26
C LEU A 125 3.36 -3.16 23.83
N ARG A 126 3.83 -1.98 24.25
CA ARG A 126 2.98 -0.85 24.62
C ARG A 126 2.76 0.03 23.40
N ALA A 127 1.59 -0.09 22.81
CA ALA A 127 1.13 0.77 21.72
C ALA A 127 0.48 2.03 22.30
N THR A 128 1.01 3.21 21.95
CA THR A 128 0.45 4.50 22.36
C THR A 128 -0.39 5.09 21.23
N LEU A 129 -1.68 5.24 21.48
CA LEU A 129 -2.63 5.88 20.58
C LEU A 129 -2.74 7.36 20.92
N GLY A 130 -2.78 8.20 19.89
CA GLY A 130 -3.09 9.61 19.94
C GLY A 130 -4.36 9.95 19.16
N SER A 131 -4.70 11.23 19.15
CA SER A 131 -5.83 11.74 18.38
C SER A 131 -5.39 12.92 17.52
N ASP A 132 -5.87 12.96 16.28
CA ASP A 132 -5.67 14.10 15.39
C ASP A 132 -6.60 15.28 15.76
N TYR A 133 -7.49 15.08 16.75
CA TYR A 133 -8.45 16.07 17.25
C TYR A 133 -8.05 16.73 18.58
N GLY A 134 -6.86 16.40 19.13
CA GLY A 134 -6.37 17.04 20.36
C GLY A 134 -5.30 16.25 21.11
N ALA A 135 -4.93 16.72 22.30
CA ALA A 135 -3.87 16.14 23.13
C ALA A 135 -4.32 14.89 23.92
N PHE A 136 -5.18 14.05 23.33
CA PHE A 136 -5.64 12.82 23.96
C PHE A 136 -4.65 11.68 23.74
N ARG A 137 -4.50 10.81 24.74
CA ARG A 137 -3.65 9.63 24.67
C ARG A 137 -4.35 8.42 25.28
N ARG A 138 -4.13 7.26 24.67
CA ARG A 138 -4.55 5.95 25.18
C ARG A 138 -3.41 4.97 24.99
N GLN A 139 -3.39 3.91 25.77
CA GLN A 139 -2.40 2.85 25.64
C GLN A 139 -3.08 1.49 25.50
N ARG A 140 -2.39 0.59 24.82
CA ARG A 140 -2.69 -0.84 24.72
C ARG A 140 -1.43 -1.63 25.05
N LEU A 141 -1.60 -2.73 25.75
CA LEU A 141 -0.57 -3.77 25.90
C LEU A 141 -1.00 -4.93 25.02
N VAL A 142 -0.17 -5.25 24.03
CA VAL A 142 -0.42 -6.25 22.98
C VAL A 142 0.83 -7.07 22.77
N ASP A 143 0.73 -8.26 22.19
CA ASP A 143 1.91 -9.07 21.85
C ASP A 143 2.42 -8.81 20.43
N GLN A 144 1.60 -8.19 19.58
CA GLN A 144 1.97 -7.84 18.21
C GLN A 144 1.28 -6.55 17.77
N VAL A 145 2.01 -5.74 17.00
CA VAL A 145 1.46 -4.58 16.29
C VAL A 145 1.69 -4.77 14.80
N VAL A 146 0.61 -4.69 14.04
CA VAL A 146 0.61 -4.80 12.58
C VAL A 146 0.27 -3.43 12.00
N VAL A 147 1.03 -2.96 11.01
CA VAL A 147 0.80 -1.68 10.34
C VAL A 147 0.35 -1.90 8.90
N ASN A 148 -0.71 -1.20 8.50
CA ASN A 148 -1.14 -1.04 7.12
C ASN A 148 -1.21 0.45 6.78
N HIS A 149 -0.24 0.94 6.01
CA HIS A 149 -0.17 2.34 5.57
C HIS A 149 0.09 2.41 4.05
N GLY A 150 -0.51 1.47 3.32
CA GLY A 150 -0.45 1.41 1.86
C GLY A 150 0.97 1.13 1.35
N THR A 151 1.19 1.47 0.09
CA THR A 151 2.45 1.20 -0.60
C THR A 151 3.22 2.48 -0.95
N ARG A 152 4.55 2.39 -0.95
CA ARG A 152 5.42 3.37 -1.60
C ARG A 152 5.80 2.85 -2.99
N PRO A 153 5.72 3.68 -4.04
CA PRO A 153 6.12 3.27 -5.39
C PRO A 153 7.55 2.72 -5.44
N LEU A 154 7.74 1.63 -6.18
CA LEU A 154 9.06 1.10 -6.55
C LEU A 154 9.51 1.74 -7.87
N ASP A 155 9.81 3.04 -7.86
CA ASP A 155 9.99 3.84 -9.08
C ASP A 155 11.44 4.19 -9.42
N GLU A 156 12.43 3.61 -8.72
CA GLU A 156 13.86 3.77 -9.00
C GLU A 156 14.19 3.46 -10.48
N LEU A 157 13.79 2.27 -10.96
CA LEU A 157 13.99 1.87 -12.36
C LEU A 157 13.38 2.88 -13.36
N TYR A 158 12.22 3.45 -13.03
CA TYR A 158 11.59 4.48 -13.88
C TYR A 158 12.46 5.74 -13.95
N PHE A 159 12.99 6.21 -12.81
CA PHE A 159 13.82 7.41 -12.79
C PHE A 159 15.17 7.20 -13.47
N ASP A 160 15.75 6.01 -13.39
CA ASP A 160 16.98 5.65 -14.10
C ASP A 160 16.79 5.67 -15.63
N LEU A 161 15.64 5.18 -16.11
CA LEU A 161 15.32 5.14 -17.55
C LEU A 161 14.83 6.48 -18.11
N LYS A 162 14.23 7.34 -17.27
CA LYS A 162 13.62 8.62 -17.67
C LYS A 162 14.52 9.54 -18.51
N PRO A 163 15.79 9.81 -18.15
CA PRO A 163 16.63 10.69 -18.97
C PRO A 163 16.99 10.07 -20.33
N LEU A 164 16.84 8.75 -20.48
CA LEU A 164 17.16 8.01 -21.71
C LEU A 164 15.96 7.86 -22.65
N SER A 165 14.75 8.22 -22.22
CA SER A 165 13.53 8.01 -22.98
C SER A 165 13.18 9.17 -23.90
N ALA A 166 12.47 8.87 -24.98
CA ALA A 166 12.09 9.83 -26.01
C ALA A 166 11.07 10.86 -25.52
N ASN A 167 10.18 10.47 -24.60
CA ASN A 167 9.20 11.35 -23.98
C ASN A 167 9.68 11.95 -22.65
N LEU A 168 10.88 11.61 -22.16
CA LEU A 168 11.36 12.02 -20.83
C LEU A 168 10.37 11.68 -19.70
N GLY A 169 9.64 10.57 -19.84
CA GLY A 169 8.59 10.13 -18.92
C GLY A 169 7.29 10.94 -18.97
N GLU A 170 7.12 11.83 -19.95
CA GLU A 170 5.90 12.61 -20.10
C GLU A 170 4.73 11.81 -20.65
N VAL A 171 3.56 12.03 -20.07
CA VAL A 171 2.28 11.48 -20.52
C VAL A 171 1.45 12.61 -21.11
N ASP A 172 1.02 12.44 -22.36
CA ASP A 172 0.03 13.30 -22.99
C ASP A 172 -1.35 12.95 -22.41
N TYR A 173 -1.79 13.73 -21.41
CA TYR A 173 -3.07 13.52 -20.75
C TYR A 173 -4.27 13.79 -21.66
N GLU A 174 -4.15 14.67 -22.67
CA GLU A 174 -5.24 14.88 -23.62
C GLU A 174 -5.42 13.64 -24.50
N ALA A 175 -4.32 13.11 -25.04
CA ALA A 175 -4.35 11.85 -25.79
C ALA A 175 -4.81 10.68 -24.90
N LEU A 176 -4.33 10.58 -23.66
CA LEU A 176 -4.68 9.51 -22.73
C LEU A 176 -6.18 9.51 -22.38
N THR A 177 -6.77 10.69 -22.15
CA THR A 177 -8.19 10.82 -21.79
C THR A 177 -9.13 10.68 -22.98
N THR A 178 -8.66 10.99 -24.19
CA THR A 178 -9.41 10.82 -25.45
C THR A 178 -9.16 9.48 -26.15
N GLY A 179 -8.32 8.61 -25.57
CA GLY A 179 -8.01 7.29 -26.13
C GLY A 179 -7.21 7.36 -27.44
N LYS A 180 -6.32 8.34 -27.56
CA LYS A 180 -5.38 8.49 -28.68
C LYS A 180 -3.98 7.99 -28.29
N PRO A 181 -3.17 7.51 -29.25
CA PRO A 181 -1.80 7.08 -28.99
C PRO A 181 -0.91 8.20 -28.43
N GLN A 182 0.05 7.82 -27.59
CA GLN A 182 1.06 8.73 -27.04
C GLN A 182 2.13 9.05 -28.10
N ARG A 183 2.31 10.34 -28.43
CA ARG A 183 3.19 10.78 -29.53
C ARG A 183 4.31 11.74 -29.11
N ILE A 184 4.39 12.07 -27.82
CA ILE A 184 5.39 13.01 -27.31
C ILE A 184 6.79 12.44 -27.55
N ARG A 185 7.64 13.24 -28.20
CA ARG A 185 9.08 13.00 -28.35
C ARG A 185 9.82 14.31 -28.12
N LYS A 186 10.38 14.47 -26.91
CA LYS A 186 11.24 15.61 -26.52
C LYS A 186 12.73 15.29 -26.61
N ASN A 187 13.09 14.02 -26.65
CA ASN A 187 14.45 13.53 -26.91
C ASN A 187 14.45 12.69 -28.20
N PRO A 188 14.77 13.29 -29.37
CA PRO A 188 14.68 12.61 -30.67
C PRO A 188 15.66 11.44 -30.86
N GLU A 189 16.78 11.45 -30.14
CA GLU A 189 17.85 10.45 -30.25
C GLU A 189 17.55 9.17 -29.44
N ALA A 190 16.56 9.22 -28.55
CA ALA A 190 16.17 8.06 -27.75
C ALA A 190 15.34 7.05 -28.56
N SER A 191 15.62 5.76 -28.34
CA SER A 191 14.96 4.66 -29.05
C SER A 191 13.55 4.34 -28.52
N PHE A 192 13.31 4.52 -27.21
CA PHE A 192 12.06 4.10 -26.57
C PHE A 192 11.27 5.25 -25.95
N ARG A 193 9.95 5.10 -25.81
CA ARG A 193 9.14 5.90 -24.88
C ARG A 193 8.98 5.18 -23.54
N LEU A 194 8.81 5.94 -22.47
CA LEU A 194 8.76 5.43 -21.11
C LEU A 194 7.48 5.84 -20.41
N PHE A 195 6.79 4.87 -19.83
CA PHE A 195 5.59 5.05 -19.04
C PHE A 195 5.70 4.27 -17.72
N ARG A 196 4.90 4.67 -16.74
CA ARG A 196 4.68 3.92 -15.50
C ARG A 196 3.20 3.82 -15.20
N ILE A 197 2.77 2.69 -14.63
CA ILE A 197 1.35 2.37 -14.38
C ILE A 197 1.14 1.80 -12.98
N GLY A 198 -0.11 1.91 -12.48
CA GLY A 198 -0.49 1.33 -11.19
C GLY A 198 0.27 1.93 -10.02
N ASP A 199 0.63 1.10 -9.05
CA ASP A 199 1.29 1.53 -7.81
C ASP A 199 2.71 2.07 -8.02
N ALA A 200 3.33 1.82 -9.18
CA ALA A 200 4.58 2.48 -9.56
C ALA A 200 4.39 3.99 -9.84
N VAL A 201 3.14 4.45 -10.02
CA VAL A 201 2.76 5.86 -10.12
C VAL A 201 2.37 6.41 -8.74
N ALA A 202 1.39 5.76 -8.13
CA ALA A 202 0.83 6.10 -6.83
C ALA A 202 0.01 4.93 -6.32
N ALA A 203 0.08 4.66 -5.01
CA ALA A 203 -0.74 3.66 -4.35
C ALA A 203 -2.23 3.94 -4.60
N ARG A 204 -2.87 3.07 -5.39
CA ARG A 204 -4.29 3.14 -5.73
C ARG A 204 -4.88 1.74 -5.64
N ASN A 205 -6.03 1.52 -6.28
CA ASN A 205 -6.63 0.20 -6.39
C ASN A 205 -6.27 -0.50 -7.71
N THR A 206 -6.46 -1.82 -7.75
CA THR A 206 -6.20 -2.66 -8.92
C THR A 206 -6.96 -2.19 -10.17
N HIS A 207 -8.16 -1.63 -10.01
CA HIS A 207 -8.92 -1.09 -11.14
C HIS A 207 -8.20 0.09 -11.79
N ALA A 208 -7.65 1.01 -10.99
CA ALA A 208 -6.86 2.13 -11.50
C ALA A 208 -5.64 1.65 -12.29
N ALA A 209 -4.91 0.65 -11.79
CA ALA A 209 -3.78 0.06 -12.51
C ALA A 209 -4.18 -0.56 -13.86
N ILE A 210 -5.31 -1.28 -13.89
CA ILE A 210 -5.87 -1.85 -15.12
C ILE A 210 -6.25 -0.72 -16.10
N TYR A 211 -6.87 0.36 -15.62
CA TYR A 211 -7.26 1.48 -16.47
C TYR A 211 -6.06 2.28 -17.00
N ASP A 212 -4.99 2.44 -16.21
CA ASP A 212 -3.74 3.03 -16.69
C ASP A 212 -3.19 2.21 -17.87
N ALA A 213 -3.07 0.88 -17.67
CA ALA A 213 -2.58 -0.03 -18.70
C ALA A 213 -3.45 -0.02 -19.96
N LEU A 214 -4.78 -0.12 -19.81
CA LEU A 214 -5.70 -0.09 -20.93
C LEU A 214 -5.59 1.21 -21.73
N ARG A 215 -5.40 2.36 -21.09
CA ARG A 215 -5.31 3.64 -21.81
C ARG A 215 -3.97 3.85 -22.50
N ILE A 216 -2.87 3.35 -21.92
CA ILE A 216 -1.53 3.49 -22.48
C ILE A 216 -1.28 2.47 -23.59
N VAL A 217 -1.73 1.22 -23.41
CA VAL A 217 -1.32 0.07 -24.23
C VAL A 217 -2.27 -0.24 -25.39
N LYS A 218 -3.53 0.24 -25.34
CA LYS A 218 -4.57 -0.15 -26.30
C LYS A 218 -4.19 0.01 -27.77
N ASP A 219 -3.36 1.01 -28.09
CA ASP A 219 -2.99 1.37 -29.47
C ASP A 219 -1.45 1.43 -29.66
N LEU A 220 -0.69 0.66 -28.86
CA LEU A 220 0.77 0.47 -29.04
C LEU A 220 1.09 -0.52 -30.17
#